data_AF-A0A436RMX9-F1
#
_entry.id   AF-A0A436RMX9-F1
#
_cell.length_a   1.000
_cell.length_b   1.000
_cell.length_c   1.000
_cell.angle_alpha   90.00
_cell.angle_beta   90.00
_cell.angle_gamma   90.00
#
_symmetry.space_group_name_H-M   'P 1'
#
loop_
_entity.id
_entity.type
_entity.pdbx_description
1 polymer ?
#
loop_
_entity_poly.entity_id
_entity_poly.type
_entity_poly.pdbx_seq_one_letter_code
_entity_poly.pdbx_strand_id
1 'polypeptide(L)'
;PTVLDAIKRETALIRGSFYGTMLRNEIFDFSQLGTYVERADNTARILDVKYYVLLPSLSWVGSTLDNYQWESILRSVSAHRSYRWVYEADYKPTNIADYLILNVRMPRSLTFCYRFLGEHLKFLADDYGERHACHATAEKIQALLNRGSIKDIFDHGLHEFLAEFIRDNTRLGDEIAQDYRFH
;
A
#
# COMPACT_ATOMS: atom_id res chain seq x y z
N PRO A 1 7.99 -7.93 -25.29
CA PRO A 1 7.02 -8.10 -26.40
C PRO A 1 6.40 -6.75 -26.75
N THR A 2 6.30 -6.41 -28.04
CA THR A 2 5.84 -5.11 -28.54
C THR A 2 4.48 -4.69 -27.96
N VAL A 3 3.57 -5.65 -27.77
CA VAL A 3 2.24 -5.41 -27.15
C VAL A 3 2.35 -4.93 -25.70
N LEU A 4 3.22 -5.54 -24.88
CA LEU A 4 3.40 -5.12 -23.48
C LEU A 4 3.98 -3.71 -23.39
N ASP A 5 4.89 -3.37 -24.30
CA ASP A 5 5.50 -2.04 -24.33
C ASP A 5 4.51 -0.97 -24.77
N ALA A 6 3.63 -1.30 -25.72
CA ALA A 6 2.51 -0.43 -26.11
C ALA A 6 1.54 -0.19 -24.93
N ILE A 7 1.11 -1.25 -24.23
CA ILE A 7 0.22 -1.13 -23.06
C ILE A 7 0.85 -0.26 -21.97
N LYS A 8 2.14 -0.46 -21.67
CA LYS A 8 2.87 0.37 -20.69
C LYS A 8 2.90 1.84 -21.10
N ARG A 9 3.13 2.12 -22.40
CA ARG A 9 3.15 3.48 -22.93
C ARG A 9 1.78 4.15 -22.79
N GLU A 10 0.72 3.50 -23.23
CA GLU A 10 -0.63 4.07 -23.14
C GLU A 10 -1.07 4.27 -21.69
N THR A 11 -0.76 3.32 -20.80
CA THR A 11 -1.01 3.47 -19.36
C THR A 11 -0.25 4.67 -18.77
N ALA A 12 1.00 4.88 -19.18
CA ALA A 12 1.80 6.02 -18.74
C ALA A 12 1.23 7.35 -19.25
N LEU A 13 0.71 7.40 -20.48
CA LEU A 13 0.04 8.58 -21.04
C LEU A 13 -1.26 8.90 -20.32
N ILE A 14 -2.13 7.89 -20.13
CA ILE A 14 -3.38 8.04 -19.37
C ILE A 14 -3.08 8.57 -17.97
N ARG A 15 -2.12 7.94 -17.28
CA ARG A 15 -1.69 8.38 -15.94
C ARG A 15 -1.14 9.82 -15.97
N GLY A 16 -0.34 10.16 -16.98
CA GLY A 16 0.21 11.51 -17.15
C GLY A 16 -0.89 12.56 -17.31
N SER A 17 -1.88 12.31 -18.18
CA SER A 17 -3.03 13.20 -18.37
C SER A 17 -3.90 13.27 -17.10
N PHE A 18 -4.18 12.14 -16.48
CA PHE A 18 -4.98 12.06 -15.24
C PHE A 18 -4.35 12.90 -14.11
N TYR A 19 -3.04 12.80 -13.90
CA TYR A 19 -2.36 13.61 -12.88
C TYR A 19 -2.04 15.04 -13.35
N GLY A 20 -1.86 15.29 -14.64
CA GLY A 20 -1.38 16.57 -15.15
C GLY A 20 -2.46 17.57 -15.51
N THR A 21 -3.65 17.12 -15.92
CA THR A 21 -4.67 17.99 -16.51
C THR A 21 -6.08 17.80 -15.95
N MET A 22 -6.38 16.67 -15.32
CA MET A 22 -7.71 16.45 -14.74
C MET A 22 -7.96 17.41 -13.57
N LEU A 23 -9.15 18.02 -13.57
CA LEU A 23 -9.61 18.87 -12.47
C LEU A 23 -9.62 18.08 -11.15
N ARG A 24 -9.22 18.73 -10.06
CA ARG A 24 -9.26 18.15 -8.71
C ARG A 24 -10.65 18.33 -8.12
N ASN A 25 -11.56 17.49 -8.57
CA ASN A 25 -12.92 17.37 -8.09
C ASN A 25 -13.17 15.95 -7.55
N GLU A 26 -14.37 15.72 -7.04
CA GLU A 26 -14.81 14.42 -6.52
C GLU A 26 -14.48 13.21 -7.42
N ILE A 27 -14.55 13.34 -8.75
CA ILE A 27 -14.24 12.24 -9.67
C ILE A 27 -12.76 11.86 -9.57
N PHE A 28 -11.89 12.87 -9.51
CA PHE A 28 -10.47 12.65 -9.27
C PHE A 28 -10.24 12.03 -7.89
N ASP A 29 -10.89 12.54 -6.86
CA ASP A 29 -10.73 12.06 -5.49
C ASP A 29 -11.21 10.60 -5.32
N PHE A 30 -12.36 10.23 -5.87
CA PHE A 30 -12.84 8.84 -5.88
C PHE A 30 -11.91 7.90 -6.64
N SER A 31 -11.41 8.32 -7.80
CA SER A 31 -10.43 7.52 -8.56
C SER A 31 -9.13 7.33 -7.78
N GLN A 32 -8.71 8.34 -7.03
CA GLN A 32 -7.56 8.25 -6.14
C GLN A 32 -7.82 7.34 -4.94
N LEU A 33 -9.00 7.40 -4.31
CA LEU A 33 -9.40 6.50 -3.23
C LEU A 33 -9.32 5.04 -3.67
N GLY A 34 -9.96 4.68 -4.78
CA GLY A 34 -9.89 3.32 -5.34
C GLY A 34 -8.44 2.89 -5.60
N THR A 35 -7.66 3.79 -6.20
CA THR A 35 -6.23 3.54 -6.45
C THR A 35 -5.43 3.25 -5.17
N TYR A 36 -5.66 3.98 -4.07
CA TYR A 36 -4.92 3.78 -2.82
C TYR A 36 -5.42 2.56 -2.04
N VAL A 37 -6.74 2.31 -2.02
CA VAL A 37 -7.34 1.10 -1.42
C VAL A 37 -6.78 -0.16 -2.07
N GLU A 38 -6.81 -0.24 -3.41
CA GLU A 38 -6.30 -1.40 -4.15
C GLU A 38 -4.79 -1.57 -3.99
N ARG A 39 -4.04 -0.45 -4.02
CA ARG A 39 -2.58 -0.50 -3.89
C ARG A 39 -2.15 -0.97 -2.50
N ALA A 40 -2.84 -0.53 -1.46
CA ALA A 40 -2.62 -0.97 -0.09
C ALA A 40 -2.95 -2.46 0.07
N ASP A 41 -4.11 -2.91 -0.43
CA ASP A 41 -4.53 -4.32 -0.43
C ASP A 41 -3.50 -5.21 -1.13
N ASN A 42 -3.11 -4.85 -2.36
CA ASN A 42 -2.14 -5.59 -3.14
C ASN A 42 -0.78 -5.72 -2.42
N THR A 43 -0.32 -4.64 -1.77
CA THR A 43 0.96 -4.66 -1.05
C THR A 43 0.88 -5.54 0.19
N ALA A 44 -0.22 -5.44 0.95
CA ALA A 44 -0.46 -6.29 2.12
C ALA A 44 -0.55 -7.77 1.73
N ARG A 45 -1.29 -8.12 0.68
CA ARG A 45 -1.41 -9.51 0.21
C ARG A 45 -0.11 -10.09 -0.32
N ILE A 46 0.70 -9.29 -1.02
CA ILE A 46 2.03 -9.74 -1.49
C ILE A 46 2.93 -10.06 -0.30
N LEU A 47 2.91 -9.21 0.74
CA LEU A 47 3.64 -9.48 1.99
C LEU A 47 3.09 -10.73 2.69
N ASP A 48 1.77 -10.87 2.76
CA ASP A 48 1.10 -11.95 3.48
C ASP A 48 1.34 -13.33 2.85
N VAL A 49 1.22 -13.44 1.52
CA VAL A 49 1.56 -14.67 0.77
C VAL A 49 3.04 -15.04 0.97
N LYS A 50 3.89 -14.04 1.19
CA LYS A 50 5.32 -14.20 1.42
C LYS A 50 5.67 -14.22 2.90
N TYR A 51 4.69 -14.24 3.80
CA TYR A 51 4.90 -14.29 5.25
C TYR A 51 5.80 -15.46 5.66
N TYR A 52 5.55 -16.65 5.14
CA TYR A 52 6.38 -17.83 5.44
C TYR A 52 7.80 -17.75 4.86
N VAL A 53 8.04 -16.84 3.91
CA VAL A 53 9.39 -16.48 3.45
C VAL A 53 9.99 -15.39 4.35
N LEU A 54 9.15 -14.47 4.88
CA LEU A 54 9.54 -13.39 5.82
C LEU A 54 9.86 -13.93 7.21
N LEU A 55 9.37 -15.14 7.52
CA LEU A 55 9.75 -15.88 8.70
C LEU A 55 11.11 -16.57 8.50
N PRO A 56 12.03 -16.43 9.45
CA PRO A 56 13.30 -17.13 9.41
C PRO A 56 13.03 -18.63 9.62
N SER A 57 13.08 -19.44 8.56
CA SER A 57 13.58 -20.80 8.79
C SER A 57 15.04 -20.65 9.20
N LEU A 58 15.36 -21.01 10.46
CA LEU A 58 16.71 -20.97 11.06
C LEU A 58 17.79 -21.64 10.20
N SER A 59 17.39 -22.39 9.17
CA SER A 59 18.27 -23.10 8.24
C SER A 59 18.78 -22.27 7.05
N TRP A 60 18.22 -21.08 6.73
CA TRP A 60 18.55 -20.39 5.46
C TRP A 60 18.66 -18.85 5.48
N VAL A 61 18.51 -18.20 6.63
CA VAL A 61 18.64 -16.73 6.76
C VAL A 61 20.02 -16.27 6.29
N GLY A 62 20.07 -15.41 5.27
CA GLY A 62 21.32 -14.88 4.70
C GLY A 62 21.95 -15.72 3.58
N SER A 63 21.25 -16.74 3.08
CA SER A 63 21.66 -17.46 1.87
C SER A 63 21.37 -16.67 0.58
N THR A 64 22.08 -16.94 -0.51
CA THR A 64 21.84 -16.29 -1.82
C THR A 64 20.42 -16.54 -2.34
N LEU A 65 19.82 -17.69 -2.02
CA LEU A 65 18.44 -18.02 -2.39
C LEU A 65 17.41 -17.12 -1.69
N ASP A 66 17.67 -16.73 -0.45
CA ASP A 66 16.83 -15.81 0.34
C ASP A 66 16.80 -14.40 -0.30
N ASN A 67 17.96 -13.89 -0.70
CA ASN A 67 18.07 -12.60 -1.39
C ASN A 67 17.27 -12.53 -2.71
N TYR A 68 17.24 -13.62 -3.50
CA TYR A 68 16.44 -13.65 -4.72
C TYR A 68 14.93 -13.55 -4.46
N GLN A 69 14.45 -14.16 -3.36
CA GLN A 69 13.04 -14.09 -2.99
C GLN A 69 12.68 -12.67 -2.53
N TRP A 70 13.56 -12.00 -1.78
CA TRP A 70 13.43 -10.60 -1.40
C TRP A 70 13.39 -9.65 -2.59
N GLU A 71 14.32 -9.82 -3.52
CA GLU A 71 14.32 -9.03 -4.75
C GLU A 71 13.06 -9.25 -5.58
N SER A 72 12.57 -10.49 -5.64
CA SER A 72 11.32 -10.82 -6.34
C SER A 72 10.14 -10.06 -5.75
N ILE A 73 9.98 -10.04 -4.42
CA ILE A 73 8.93 -9.28 -3.73
C ILE A 73 9.03 -7.80 -4.09
N LEU A 74 10.20 -7.21 -3.91
CA LEU A 74 10.43 -5.81 -4.20
C LEU A 74 10.21 -5.46 -5.68
N ARG A 75 10.49 -6.37 -6.62
CA ARG A 75 10.22 -6.15 -8.05
C ARG A 75 8.73 -6.23 -8.36
N SER A 76 7.99 -7.14 -7.73
CA SER A 76 6.52 -7.27 -7.89
C SER A 76 5.79 -6.00 -7.50
N VAL A 77 6.25 -5.29 -6.48
CA VAL A 77 5.72 -3.97 -6.08
C VAL A 77 6.50 -2.79 -6.68
N SER A 78 7.36 -3.02 -7.68
CA SER A 78 8.25 -2.01 -8.30
C SER A 78 9.03 -1.13 -7.31
N ALA A 79 9.39 -1.69 -6.16
CA ALA A 79 10.06 -1.07 -5.03
C ALA A 79 11.58 -1.31 -5.02
N HIS A 80 12.08 -2.26 -5.82
CA HIS A 80 13.48 -2.72 -5.76
C HIS A 80 14.54 -1.61 -5.85
N ARG A 81 14.42 -0.68 -6.81
CA ARG A 81 15.40 0.41 -6.93
C ARG A 81 15.34 1.39 -5.76
N SER A 82 14.14 1.76 -5.34
CA SER A 82 13.95 2.73 -4.26
C SER A 82 14.33 2.12 -2.90
N TYR A 83 14.08 0.82 -2.70
CA TYR A 83 14.54 0.08 -1.53
C TYR A 83 16.07 0.11 -1.39
N ARG A 84 16.80 -0.21 -2.47
CA ARG A 84 18.27 -0.19 -2.46
C ARG A 84 18.85 1.19 -2.10
N TRP A 85 18.11 2.26 -2.39
CA TRP A 85 18.52 3.61 -2.03
C TRP A 85 18.29 3.91 -0.54
N VAL A 86 17.24 3.34 0.07
CA VAL A 86 16.89 3.59 1.48
C VAL A 86 17.66 2.66 2.44
N TYR A 87 17.85 1.39 2.09
CA TYR A 87 18.48 0.37 2.95
C TYR A 87 19.79 -0.16 2.38
N GLU A 88 20.44 0.56 1.47
CA GLU A 88 21.78 0.25 0.95
C GLU A 88 21.94 -1.18 0.37
N ALA A 89 20.85 -1.75 -0.16
CA ALA A 89 20.78 -3.13 -0.65
C ALA A 89 21.01 -4.22 0.42
N ASP A 90 20.79 -3.90 1.70
CA ASP A 90 20.72 -4.87 2.80
C ASP A 90 19.34 -5.53 2.83
N TYR A 91 19.21 -6.71 2.22
CA TYR A 91 17.94 -7.44 2.07
C TYR A 91 17.59 -8.25 3.32
N LYS A 92 17.12 -7.55 4.37
CA LYS A 92 16.57 -8.19 5.58
C LYS A 92 15.04 -8.21 5.53
N PRO A 93 14.39 -9.31 5.99
CA PRO A 93 12.93 -9.40 6.07
C PRO A 93 12.30 -8.20 6.78
N THR A 94 12.89 -7.79 7.91
CA THR A 94 12.44 -6.65 8.71
C THR A 94 12.55 -5.32 7.98
N ASN A 95 13.65 -5.07 7.27
CA ASN A 95 13.83 -3.85 6.46
C ASN A 95 12.82 -3.79 5.30
N ILE A 96 12.54 -4.92 4.65
CA ILE A 96 11.58 -4.99 3.54
C ILE A 96 10.16 -4.76 4.03
N ALA A 97 9.78 -5.39 5.14
CA ALA A 97 8.49 -5.18 5.76
C ALA A 97 8.35 -3.73 6.26
N ASP A 98 9.37 -3.16 6.91
CA ASP A 98 9.40 -1.73 7.28
C ASP A 98 9.20 -0.84 6.05
N TYR A 99 9.89 -1.14 4.96
CA TYR A 99 9.79 -0.37 3.73
C TYR A 99 8.41 -0.40 3.08
N LEU A 100 7.76 -1.56 3.10
CA LEU A 100 6.48 -1.79 2.45
C LEU A 100 5.27 -1.50 3.36
N ILE A 101 5.48 -1.36 4.67
CA ILE A 101 4.41 -1.05 5.63
C ILE A 101 4.50 0.40 6.11
N LEU A 102 5.65 0.80 6.64
CA LEU A 102 5.80 2.01 7.44
C LEU A 102 6.48 3.18 6.70
N ASN A 103 7.17 2.93 5.59
CA ASN A 103 7.92 3.99 4.91
C ASN A 103 7.02 5.04 4.23
N VAL A 104 6.97 6.25 4.80
CA VAL A 104 6.13 7.36 4.31
C VAL A 104 6.49 7.92 2.94
N ARG A 105 7.65 7.53 2.37
CA ARG A 105 8.13 8.00 1.05
C ARG A 105 7.86 6.99 -0.06
N MET A 106 7.62 5.73 0.27
CA MET A 106 7.38 4.68 -0.71
C MET A 106 5.91 4.71 -1.17
N PRO A 107 5.60 5.01 -2.46
CA PRO A 107 4.21 5.25 -2.89
C PRO A 107 3.23 4.07 -2.77
N ARG A 108 3.75 2.86 -2.52
CA ARG A 108 2.97 1.64 -2.30
C ARG A 108 2.98 1.17 -0.85
N SER A 109 3.70 1.84 0.05
CA SER A 109 3.65 1.43 1.44
C SER A 109 2.25 1.65 2.01
N LEU A 110 1.87 0.83 2.99
CA LEU A 110 0.54 0.95 3.61
C LEU A 110 0.36 2.35 4.21
N THR A 111 1.38 2.87 4.90
CA THR A 111 1.37 4.22 5.49
C THR A 111 1.24 5.33 4.44
N PHE A 112 1.95 5.22 3.31
CA PHE A 112 1.80 6.21 2.23
C PHE A 112 0.39 6.19 1.66
N CYS A 113 -0.13 5.01 1.35
CA CYS A 113 -1.47 4.86 0.80
C CYS A 113 -2.53 5.44 1.74
N TYR A 114 -2.47 5.11 3.04
CA TYR A 114 -3.45 5.58 4.02
C TYR A 114 -3.36 7.08 4.29
N ARG A 115 -2.17 7.68 4.21
CA ARG A 115 -2.03 9.13 4.30
C ARG A 115 -2.79 9.83 3.16
N PHE A 116 -2.54 9.44 1.92
CA PHE A 116 -3.22 10.06 0.77
C PHE A 116 -4.70 9.67 0.67
N LEU A 117 -5.06 8.47 1.09
CA LEU A 117 -6.46 8.06 1.20
C LEU A 117 -7.21 9.00 2.16
N GLY A 118 -6.64 9.26 3.34
CA GLY A 118 -7.21 10.22 4.31
C GLY A 118 -7.32 11.63 3.75
N GLU A 119 -6.32 12.09 2.97
CA GLU A 119 -6.36 13.39 2.29
C GLU A 119 -7.54 13.47 1.29
N HIS A 120 -7.74 12.45 0.45
CA HIS A 120 -8.84 12.41 -0.52
C HIS A 120 -10.22 12.27 0.14
N LEU A 121 -10.32 11.46 1.22
CA LEU A 121 -11.55 11.41 2.02
C LEU A 121 -11.88 12.77 2.64
N LYS A 122 -10.87 13.53 3.06
CA LYS A 122 -11.09 14.87 3.58
C LYS A 122 -11.63 15.82 2.51
N PHE A 123 -11.10 15.79 1.28
CA PHE A 123 -11.64 16.62 0.19
C PHE A 123 -13.10 16.30 -0.10
N LEU A 124 -13.48 15.03 -0.11
CA LEU A 124 -14.88 14.65 -0.28
C LEU A 124 -15.77 15.12 0.87
N ALA A 125 -15.30 15.01 2.13
CA ALA A 125 -16.06 15.55 3.26
C ALA A 125 -16.24 17.07 3.17
N ASP A 126 -15.22 17.79 2.72
CA ASP A 126 -15.27 19.24 2.53
C ASP A 126 -16.23 19.62 1.38
N ASP A 127 -16.23 18.87 0.27
CA ASP A 127 -17.10 19.08 -0.90
C ASP A 127 -18.58 18.75 -0.63
N TYR A 128 -18.84 17.65 0.08
CA TYR A 128 -20.20 17.18 0.40
C TYR A 128 -20.76 17.82 1.68
N GLY A 129 -19.88 18.39 2.53
CA GLY A 129 -20.26 19.03 3.80
C GLY A 129 -20.65 18.05 4.90
N GLU A 130 -20.34 16.76 4.74
CA GLU A 130 -20.66 15.71 5.71
C GLU A 130 -19.51 14.73 5.90
N ARG A 131 -19.46 14.11 7.08
CA ARG A 131 -18.51 13.03 7.40
C ARG A 131 -19.29 11.74 7.64
N HIS A 132 -18.81 10.67 7.02
CA HIS A 132 -19.37 9.33 7.16
C HIS A 132 -18.50 8.36 7.98
N ALA A 133 -18.91 7.09 8.05
CA ALA A 133 -18.20 6.05 8.80
C ALA A 133 -16.81 5.76 8.22
N CYS A 134 -16.67 5.79 6.89
CA CYS A 134 -15.40 5.54 6.21
C CYS A 134 -14.26 6.45 6.70
N HIS A 135 -14.54 7.70 7.10
CA HIS A 135 -13.51 8.61 7.61
C HIS A 135 -12.94 8.13 8.95
N ALA A 136 -13.81 7.67 9.86
CA ALA A 136 -13.37 7.16 11.17
C ALA A 136 -12.58 5.84 11.02
N THR A 137 -13.00 4.97 10.10
CA THR A 137 -12.28 3.74 9.78
C THR A 137 -10.90 4.04 9.20
N ALA A 138 -10.79 4.97 8.24
CA ALA A 138 -9.51 5.38 7.66
C ALA A 138 -8.56 5.99 8.72
N GLU A 139 -9.07 6.85 9.60
CA GLU A 139 -8.31 7.45 10.72
C GLU A 139 -7.81 6.38 11.70
N LYS A 140 -8.64 5.38 12.03
CA LYS A 140 -8.24 4.25 12.89
C LYS A 140 -7.08 3.47 12.28
N ILE A 141 -7.17 3.11 11.00
CA ILE A 141 -6.13 2.33 10.32
C ILE A 141 -4.84 3.16 10.17
N GLN A 142 -4.96 4.45 9.84
CA GLN A 142 -3.82 5.34 9.78
C GLN A 142 -3.14 5.50 11.15
N ALA A 143 -3.92 5.58 12.23
CA ALA A 143 -3.38 5.63 13.59
C ALA A 143 -2.66 4.33 13.98
N LEU A 144 -3.16 3.16 13.56
CA LEU A 144 -2.48 1.88 13.74
C LEU A 144 -1.10 1.89 13.05
N LEU A 145 -1.06 2.33 11.79
CA LEU A 145 0.16 2.41 10.99
C LEU A 145 1.18 3.42 11.55
N ASN A 146 0.72 4.53 12.12
CA ASN A 146 1.61 5.56 12.67
C ASN A 146 2.18 5.22 14.05
N ARG A 147 1.54 4.30 14.81
CA ARG A 147 1.94 3.97 16.18
C ARG A 147 2.98 2.87 16.27
N GLY A 148 2.99 1.94 15.30
CA GLY A 148 3.85 0.75 15.36
C GLY A 148 5.26 1.03 14.87
N SER A 149 6.27 0.53 15.58
CA SER A 149 7.55 0.23 14.93
C SER A 149 7.44 -1.10 14.20
N ILE A 150 8.30 -1.33 13.19
CA ILE A 150 8.32 -2.62 12.52
C ILE A 150 8.62 -3.76 13.51
N LYS A 151 9.42 -3.49 14.53
CA LYS A 151 9.74 -4.45 15.58
C LYS A 151 8.46 -4.87 16.32
N ASP A 152 7.61 -3.91 16.70
CA ASP A 152 6.37 -4.22 17.42
C ASP A 152 5.43 -5.08 16.56
N ILE A 153 5.34 -4.80 15.25
CA ILE A 153 4.54 -5.60 14.31
C ILE A 153 5.04 -7.04 14.26
N PHE A 154 6.35 -7.26 14.21
CA PHE A 154 6.91 -8.61 14.25
C PHE A 154 6.70 -9.30 15.60
N ASP A 155 6.85 -8.57 16.71
CA ASP A 155 6.66 -9.11 18.07
C ASP A 155 5.20 -9.56 18.32
N HIS A 156 4.22 -8.89 17.72
CA HIS A 156 2.79 -9.24 17.82
C HIS A 156 2.30 -10.22 16.74
N GLY A 157 3.11 -10.46 15.70
CA GLY A 157 2.76 -11.32 14.57
C GLY A 157 2.48 -10.53 13.29
N LEU A 158 3.36 -10.69 12.29
CA LEU A 158 3.23 -9.99 11.01
C LEU A 158 2.04 -10.48 10.18
N HIS A 159 1.75 -11.78 10.18
CA HIS A 159 0.61 -12.34 9.46
C HIS A 159 -0.71 -11.83 10.03
N GLU A 160 -0.82 -11.84 11.35
CA GLU A 160 -1.98 -11.39 12.10
C GLU A 160 -2.24 -9.90 11.83
N PHE A 161 -1.18 -9.08 11.86
CA PHE A 161 -1.25 -7.68 11.47
C PHE A 161 -1.74 -7.49 10.03
N LEU A 162 -1.16 -8.20 9.06
CA LEU A 162 -1.53 -8.08 7.65
C LEU A 162 -2.97 -8.57 7.39
N ALA A 163 -3.39 -9.66 8.03
CA ALA A 163 -4.74 -10.19 7.92
C ALA A 163 -5.79 -9.22 8.49
N GLU A 164 -5.51 -8.62 9.66
CA GLU A 164 -6.35 -7.56 10.23
C GLU A 164 -6.40 -6.34 9.31
N PHE A 165 -5.25 -5.88 8.81
CA PHE A 165 -5.18 -4.76 7.89
C PHE A 165 -5.98 -5.01 6.61
N ILE A 166 -5.84 -6.19 5.98
CA ILE A 166 -6.59 -6.55 4.76
C ILE A 166 -8.09 -6.49 5.01
N ARG A 167 -8.56 -7.06 6.13
CA ARG A 167 -9.98 -7.02 6.51
C ARG A 167 -10.47 -5.59 6.73
N ASP A 168 -9.72 -4.77 7.46
CA ASP A 168 -10.09 -3.39 7.74
C ASP A 168 -10.05 -2.53 6.46
N ASN A 169 -9.14 -2.81 5.52
CA ASN A 169 -9.06 -2.15 4.20
C ASN A 169 -10.22 -2.55 3.27
N THR A 170 -10.65 -3.82 3.27
CA THR A 170 -11.85 -4.25 2.55
C THR A 170 -13.08 -3.55 3.10
N ARG A 171 -13.24 -3.54 4.43
CA ARG A 171 -14.35 -2.84 5.09
C ARG A 171 -14.38 -1.35 4.72
N LEU A 172 -13.23 -0.68 4.69
CA LEU A 172 -13.15 0.72 4.28
C LEU A 172 -13.64 0.93 2.85
N GLY A 173 -13.27 0.04 1.92
CA GLY A 173 -13.76 0.08 0.54
C GLY A 173 -15.29 -0.05 0.46
N ASP A 174 -15.86 -0.98 1.23
CA ASP A 174 -17.31 -1.18 1.30
C ASP A 174 -18.03 0.04 1.92
N GLU A 175 -17.47 0.62 2.98
CA GLU A 175 -18.01 1.84 3.61
C GLU A 175 -17.98 3.02 2.64
N ILE A 176 -16.88 3.23 1.89
CA ILE A 176 -16.81 4.29 0.86
C ILE A 176 -17.89 4.06 -0.21
N ALA A 177 -18.06 2.80 -0.66
CA ALA A 177 -19.05 2.46 -1.67
C ALA A 177 -20.49 2.77 -1.20
N GLN A 178 -20.78 2.44 0.06
CA GLN A 178 -22.09 2.65 0.68
C GLN A 178 -22.35 4.13 0.98
N ASP A 179 -21.39 4.82 1.60
CA ASP A 179 -21.53 6.19 2.09
C ASP A 179 -21.74 7.18 0.93
N TYR A 180 -21.02 6.99 -0.19
CA TYR A 180 -21.11 7.84 -1.38
C TYR A 180 -22.01 7.26 -2.51
N ARG A 181 -22.82 6.25 -2.19
CA ARG A 181 -23.91 5.72 -3.03
C ARG A 181 -23.49 5.31 -4.45
N PHE A 182 -22.44 4.51 -4.56
CA PHE A 182 -22.09 3.82 -5.80
C PHE A 182 -23.09 2.69 -6.07
N HIS A 183 -24.28 3.02 -6.59
CA HIS A 183 -25.30 2.06 -7.03
C HIS A 183 -25.35 1.94 -8.55
#